data_AF-A0A8H4EYR6-F1
#
_entry.id   AF-A0A8H4EYR6-F1
#
_cell.length_a   1.000
_cell.length_b   1.000
_cell.length_c   1.000
_cell.angle_alpha   90.00
_cell.angle_beta   90.00
_cell.angle_gamma   90.00
#
_symmetry.space_group_name_H-M   'P 1'
#
loop_
_entity.id
_entity.type
_entity.pdbx_description
1 polymer ?
#
loop_
_entity_poly.entity_id
_entity_poly.type
_entity_poly.pdbx_seq_one_letter_code
_entity_poly.pdbx_strand_id
1 'polypeptide(L)'
;MSKASSALATEQPVENKITAWIDKQAESPYPMWALSAATLATLPLSVKKAPGIPGLFQTMAFAGIFAGAGYVTNAGDAENGSGIATAWCLSWSFLNAKSALKSMRPVPIALLGAVALNTVIYGKKTLQVNGYI
;
A
#
# COMPACT_ATOMS: atom_id res chain seq x y z
N MET A 1 6.00 18.40 44.41
CA MET A 1 5.72 18.53 42.97
C MET A 1 5.73 17.15 42.35
N SER A 2 4.57 16.54 42.10
CA SER A 2 4.45 15.26 41.38
C SER A 2 3.19 15.30 40.54
N LYS A 3 3.35 15.56 39.24
CA LYS A 3 2.26 15.58 38.25
C LYS A 3 2.79 15.30 36.84
N ALA A 4 3.72 14.37 36.70
CA ALA A 4 4.36 14.03 35.42
C ALA A 4 4.39 12.52 35.10
N SER A 5 3.56 11.69 35.75
CA SER A 5 3.60 10.22 35.59
C SER A 5 2.28 9.58 35.15
N SER A 6 1.21 10.35 34.89
CA SER A 6 -0.09 9.77 34.48
C SER A 6 -0.44 9.93 32.99
N ALA A 7 0.42 10.55 32.17
CA ALA A 7 0.15 10.75 30.75
C ALA A 7 0.66 9.60 29.84
N LEU A 8 1.60 8.77 30.32
CA LEU A 8 2.25 7.72 29.50
C LEU A 8 1.44 6.43 29.33
N ALA A 9 0.47 6.16 30.21
CA ALA A 9 -0.18 4.85 30.29
C ALA A 9 -1.38 4.66 29.32
N THR A 10 -1.89 5.74 28.71
CA THR A 10 -3.15 5.70 27.94
C THR A 10 -2.97 5.64 26.42
N GLU A 11 -1.84 6.05 25.85
CA GLU A 11 -1.62 6.02 24.38
C GLU A 11 -0.97 4.71 23.87
N GLN A 12 -0.14 4.09 24.71
CA GLN A 12 0.62 2.86 24.41
C GLN A 12 -0.21 1.63 23.95
N PRO A 13 -1.42 1.35 24.48
CA PRO A 13 -2.12 0.09 24.18
C PRO A 13 -2.66 -0.01 22.76
N VAL A 14 -3.00 1.12 22.13
CA VAL A 14 -3.60 1.17 20.78
C VAL A 14 -2.52 1.18 19.72
N GLU A 15 -1.46 1.96 19.91
CA GLU A 15 -0.30 2.03 19.01
C GLU A 15 0.37 0.66 18.83
N ASN A 16 0.51 -0.09 19.92
CA ASN A 16 1.05 -1.45 19.89
C ASN A 16 0.17 -2.42 19.06
N LYS A 17 -1.16 -2.27 19.12
CA LYS A 17 -2.09 -3.12 18.35
C LYS A 17 -2.06 -2.79 16.85
N ILE A 18 -1.99 -1.50 16.50
CA ILE A 18 -1.89 -1.07 15.10
C ILE A 18 -0.60 -1.56 14.49
N THR A 19 0.52 -1.40 15.21
CA THR A 19 1.84 -1.84 14.75
C THR A 19 1.88 -3.35 14.55
N ALA A 20 1.39 -4.13 15.52
CA ALA A 20 1.30 -5.59 15.40
C ALA A 20 0.39 -6.04 14.24
N TRP A 21 -0.70 -5.31 13.99
CA TRP A 21 -1.58 -5.58 12.85
C TRP A 21 -0.88 -5.29 11.52
N ILE A 22 -0.18 -4.15 11.41
CA ILE A 22 0.62 -3.78 10.24
C ILE A 22 1.66 -4.86 9.95
N ASP A 23 2.40 -5.28 10.96
CA ASP A 23 3.45 -6.29 10.83
C ASP A 23 2.87 -7.60 10.31
N LYS A 24 1.75 -8.04 10.88
CA LYS A 24 1.02 -9.23 10.41
C LYS A 24 0.55 -9.10 8.95
N GLN A 25 0.08 -7.93 8.53
CA GLN A 25 -0.34 -7.72 7.14
C GLN A 25 0.84 -7.67 6.17
N ALA A 26 1.99 -7.16 6.59
CA ALA A 26 3.20 -7.09 5.77
C ALA A 26 3.76 -8.49 5.43
N GLU A 27 3.40 -9.52 6.19
CA GLU A 27 3.75 -10.92 5.90
C GLU A 27 2.68 -11.64 5.08
N SER A 28 1.54 -11.01 4.83
CA SER A 28 0.42 -11.59 4.10
C SER A 28 0.49 -11.20 2.62
N PRO A 29 0.16 -12.13 1.70
CA PRO A 29 0.06 -11.82 0.27
C PRO A 29 -1.24 -11.08 -0.08
N TYR A 30 -2.27 -11.16 0.77
CA TYR A 30 -3.61 -10.70 0.45
C TYR A 30 -3.74 -9.19 0.19
N PRO A 31 -3.08 -8.28 0.94
CA PRO A 31 -3.18 -6.85 0.65
C PRO A 31 -2.72 -6.49 -0.77
N MET A 32 -1.60 -7.06 -1.25
CA MET A 32 -1.13 -6.84 -2.61
C MET A 32 -2.00 -7.50 -3.68
N TRP A 33 -2.52 -8.70 -3.43
CA TRP A 33 -3.47 -9.33 -4.36
C TRP A 33 -4.80 -8.58 -4.43
N ALA A 34 -5.29 -8.06 -3.31
CA ALA A 34 -6.47 -7.20 -3.28
C ALA A 34 -6.21 -5.89 -4.06
N LEU A 35 -5.05 -5.27 -3.88
CA LEU A 35 -4.66 -4.07 -4.64
C LEU A 35 -4.53 -4.37 -6.14
N SER A 36 -3.96 -5.53 -6.50
CA SER A 36 -3.89 -5.99 -7.89
C SER A 36 -5.28 -6.15 -8.51
N ALA A 37 -6.18 -6.86 -7.82
CA ALA A 37 -7.55 -7.04 -8.27
C ALA A 37 -8.31 -5.72 -8.41
N ALA A 38 -8.17 -4.82 -7.42
CA ALA A 38 -8.74 -3.48 -7.48
C ALA A 38 -8.20 -2.66 -8.67
N THR A 39 -6.89 -2.79 -8.95
CA THR A 39 -6.26 -2.14 -10.11
C THR A 39 -6.83 -2.70 -11.41
N LEU A 40 -6.94 -4.03 -11.56
CA LEU A 40 -7.55 -4.66 -12.73
C LEU A 40 -9.02 -4.28 -12.91
N ALA A 41 -9.78 -4.13 -11.82
CA ALA A 41 -11.18 -3.72 -11.87
C ALA A 41 -11.35 -2.33 -12.52
N THR A 42 -10.30 -1.51 -12.56
CA THR A 42 -10.32 -0.20 -13.26
C THR A 42 -10.07 -0.29 -14.77
N LEU A 43 -9.72 -1.46 -15.33
CA LEU A 43 -9.41 -1.63 -16.76
C LEU A 43 -10.47 -1.04 -17.72
N PRO A 44 -11.78 -1.23 -17.53
CA PRO A 44 -12.78 -0.61 -18.41
C PRO A 44 -12.71 0.93 -18.40
N LEU A 45 -12.36 1.52 -17.25
CA LEU A 45 -12.18 2.97 -17.12
C LEU A 45 -10.87 3.43 -17.76
N SER A 46 -9.81 2.61 -17.69
CA SER A 46 -8.53 2.87 -18.37
C SER A 46 -8.69 2.86 -19.90
N VAL A 47 -9.44 1.89 -20.45
CA VAL A 47 -9.77 1.83 -21.89
C VAL A 47 -10.53 3.08 -22.33
N LYS A 48 -11.49 3.54 -21.50
CA LYS A 48 -12.25 4.77 -21.72
C LYS A 48 -11.46 6.05 -21.42
N LYS A 49 -10.18 5.94 -20.99
CA LYS A 49 -9.34 7.08 -20.58
C LYS A 49 -10.01 7.98 -19.55
N ALA A 50 -10.69 7.38 -18.58
CA ALA A 50 -11.39 8.13 -17.54
C ALA A 50 -10.41 9.03 -16.76
N PRO A 51 -10.73 10.31 -16.52
CA PRO A 51 -9.91 11.22 -15.73
C PRO A 51 -9.47 10.63 -14.38
N GLY A 52 -8.18 10.75 -14.07
CA GLY A 52 -7.58 10.27 -12.82
C GLY A 52 -7.19 8.79 -12.80
N ILE A 53 -7.63 7.99 -13.77
CA ILE A 53 -7.30 6.55 -13.87
C ILE A 53 -6.00 6.38 -14.67
N PRO A 54 -5.09 5.47 -14.27
CA PRO A 54 -3.89 5.16 -15.04
C PRO A 54 -4.23 4.68 -16.47
N GLY A 55 -3.33 4.91 -17.41
CA GLY A 55 -3.49 4.40 -18.78
C GLY A 55 -3.54 2.88 -18.83
N LEU A 56 -4.15 2.29 -19.86
CA LEU A 56 -4.35 0.83 -19.99
C LEU A 56 -3.09 0.01 -19.69
N PHE A 57 -1.97 0.33 -20.33
CA PHE A 57 -0.71 -0.39 -20.13
C PHE A 57 -0.17 -0.24 -18.71
N GLN A 58 -0.29 0.96 -18.10
CA GLN A 58 0.11 1.17 -16.72
C GLN A 58 -0.77 0.36 -15.76
N THR A 59 -2.09 0.37 -15.96
CA THR A 59 -3.03 -0.42 -15.15
C THR A 59 -2.67 -1.91 -15.20
N MET A 60 -2.42 -2.47 -16.39
CA MET A 60 -2.03 -3.88 -16.53
C MET A 60 -0.66 -4.16 -15.89
N ALA A 61 0.33 -3.29 -16.11
CA ALA A 61 1.66 -3.46 -15.56
C ALA A 61 1.66 -3.43 -14.03
N PHE A 62 1.03 -2.41 -13.43
CA PHE A 62 0.93 -2.30 -11.98
C PHE A 62 0.11 -3.43 -11.36
N ALA A 63 -1.00 -3.83 -11.98
CA ALA A 63 -1.74 -5.00 -11.54
C ALA A 63 -0.86 -6.26 -11.52
N GLY A 64 -0.12 -6.52 -12.60
CA GLY A 64 0.78 -7.67 -12.68
C GLY A 64 1.90 -7.61 -11.64
N ILE A 65 2.52 -6.44 -11.45
CA ILE A 65 3.56 -6.23 -10.44
C ILE A 65 3.01 -6.44 -9.03
N PHE A 66 1.82 -5.92 -8.71
CA PHE A 66 1.18 -6.14 -7.41
C PHE A 66 0.83 -7.60 -7.18
N ALA A 67 0.36 -8.32 -8.21
CA ALA A 67 0.15 -9.77 -8.13
C ALA A 67 1.47 -10.51 -7.88
N GLY A 68 2.55 -10.11 -8.57
CA GLY A 68 3.89 -10.65 -8.41
C GLY A 68 4.45 -10.41 -7.01
N ALA A 69 4.28 -9.22 -6.44
CA ALA A 69 4.69 -8.91 -5.07
C ALA A 69 4.01 -9.85 -4.06
N GLY A 70 2.68 -10.01 -4.17
CA GLY A 70 1.93 -10.96 -3.34
C GLY A 70 2.37 -12.41 -3.57
N TYR A 71 2.73 -12.79 -4.79
CA TYR A 71 3.28 -14.12 -5.07
C TYR A 71 4.62 -14.36 -4.37
N VAL A 72 5.55 -13.40 -4.42
CA VAL A 72 6.85 -13.49 -3.73
C VAL A 72 6.66 -13.64 -2.22
N THR A 73 5.76 -12.85 -1.62
CA THR A 73 5.36 -13.02 -0.21
C THR A 73 4.78 -14.40 0.06
N ASN A 74 3.87 -14.88 -0.79
CA ASN A 74 3.25 -16.21 -0.64
C ASN A 74 4.25 -17.37 -0.81
N ALA A 75 5.32 -17.18 -1.58
CA ALA A 75 6.39 -18.15 -1.76
C ALA A 75 7.32 -18.26 -0.53
N GLY A 76 7.05 -17.51 0.54
CA GLY A 76 7.82 -17.52 1.79
C GLY A 76 8.84 -16.39 1.89
N ASP A 77 8.93 -15.52 0.88
CA ASP A 77 9.89 -14.40 0.84
C ASP A 77 9.18 -13.07 1.10
N ALA A 78 8.72 -12.90 2.34
CA ALA A 78 7.99 -11.70 2.75
C ALA A 78 8.86 -10.43 2.72
N GLU A 79 10.18 -10.55 2.89
CA GLU A 79 11.11 -9.43 2.86
C GLU A 79 11.23 -8.84 1.45
N ASN A 80 11.56 -9.65 0.44
CA ASN A 80 11.60 -9.18 -0.94
C ASN A 80 10.21 -8.77 -1.44
N GLY A 81 9.18 -9.51 -1.06
CA GLY A 81 7.79 -9.16 -1.36
C GLY A 81 7.41 -7.77 -0.86
N SER A 82 7.78 -7.43 0.39
CA SER A 82 7.56 -6.10 0.97
C SER A 82 8.34 -5.01 0.23
N GLY A 83 9.60 -5.25 -0.13
CA GLY A 83 10.41 -4.29 -0.88
C GLY A 83 9.83 -3.96 -2.25
N ILE A 84 9.41 -4.99 -3.00
CA ILE A 84 8.71 -4.83 -4.29
C ILE A 84 7.40 -4.06 -4.09
N ALA A 85 6.59 -4.46 -3.11
CA ALA A 85 5.32 -3.79 -2.81
C ALA A 85 5.50 -2.30 -2.51
N THR A 86 6.43 -1.95 -1.61
CA THR A 86 6.73 -0.55 -1.25
C THR A 86 7.21 0.25 -2.46
N ALA A 87 8.21 -0.25 -3.19
CA ALA A 87 8.80 0.45 -4.32
C ALA A 87 7.76 0.76 -5.42
N TRP A 88 6.90 -0.21 -5.73
CA TRP A 88 5.92 -0.05 -6.80
C TRP A 88 4.66 0.69 -6.36
N CYS A 89 4.27 0.65 -5.09
CA CYS A 89 3.22 1.54 -4.57
C CYS A 89 3.67 3.01 -4.58
N LEU A 90 4.92 3.29 -4.23
CA LEU A 90 5.51 4.63 -4.36
C LEU A 90 5.59 5.08 -5.81
N SER A 91 6.03 4.18 -6.71
CA SER A 91 6.07 4.46 -8.15
C SER A 91 4.68 4.77 -8.72
N TRP A 92 3.66 3.99 -8.33
CA TRP A 92 2.28 4.25 -8.73
C TRP A 92 1.82 5.63 -8.24
N SER A 93 2.11 5.95 -6.97
CA SER A 93 1.75 7.23 -6.36
C SER A 93 2.42 8.40 -7.07
N PHE A 94 3.71 8.31 -7.34
CA PHE A 94 4.46 9.33 -8.05
C PHE A 94 3.87 9.64 -9.43
N LEU A 95 3.48 8.59 -10.16
CA LEU A 95 2.94 8.73 -11.52
C LEU A 95 1.47 9.18 -11.54
N ASN A 96 0.65 8.78 -10.56
CA ASN A 96 -0.81 8.87 -10.66
C ASN A 96 -1.48 9.72 -9.58
N ALA A 97 -0.87 9.94 -8.40
CA ALA A 97 -1.54 10.59 -7.27
C ALA A 97 -2.05 11.99 -7.60
N LYS A 98 -1.24 12.81 -8.30
CA LYS A 98 -1.66 14.16 -8.73
C LYS A 98 -2.89 14.11 -9.64
N SER A 99 -2.92 13.17 -10.59
CA SER A 99 -4.04 13.00 -11.52
C SER A 99 -5.29 12.51 -10.77
N ALA A 100 -5.12 11.54 -9.87
CA ALA A 100 -6.19 11.01 -9.04
C ALA A 100 -6.85 12.09 -8.17
N LEU A 101 -6.05 12.87 -7.44
CA LEU A 101 -6.52 13.98 -6.61
C LEU A 101 -7.18 15.07 -7.45
N LYS A 102 -6.55 15.51 -8.56
CA LYS A 102 -7.12 16.56 -9.42
C LYS A 102 -8.43 16.14 -10.07
N SER A 103 -8.63 14.85 -10.33
CA SER A 103 -9.88 14.36 -10.92
C SER A 103 -11.08 14.51 -9.98
N MET A 104 -10.86 14.54 -8.66
CA MET A 104 -11.91 14.56 -7.63
C MET A 104 -12.95 13.43 -7.78
N ARG A 105 -12.57 12.30 -8.41
CA ARG A 105 -13.46 11.17 -8.65
C ARG A 105 -13.26 10.08 -7.60
N PRO A 106 -14.33 9.37 -7.19
CA PRO A 106 -14.25 8.41 -6.11
C PRO A 106 -13.33 7.23 -6.43
N VAL A 107 -13.37 6.70 -7.66
CA VAL A 107 -12.56 5.53 -8.06
C VAL A 107 -11.05 5.79 -7.98
N PRO A 108 -10.48 6.82 -8.63
CA PRO A 108 -9.05 7.06 -8.55
C PRO A 108 -8.58 7.50 -7.15
N ILE A 109 -9.43 8.18 -6.36
CA ILE A 109 -9.14 8.50 -4.96
C ILE A 109 -9.10 7.23 -4.12
N ALA A 110 -10.07 6.32 -4.29
CA ALA A 110 -10.09 5.03 -3.60
C ALA A 110 -8.87 4.18 -3.96
N LEU A 111 -8.48 4.16 -5.23
CA LEU A 111 -7.28 3.45 -5.68
C LEU A 111 -6.00 4.08 -5.08
N LEU A 112 -5.88 5.40 -5.06
CA LEU A 112 -4.78 6.09 -4.38
C LEU A 112 -4.75 5.75 -2.87
N GLY A 113 -5.91 5.72 -2.21
CA GLY A 113 -6.02 5.33 -0.81
C GLY A 113 -5.56 3.89 -0.57
N ALA A 114 -5.96 2.96 -1.43
CA ALA A 114 -5.51 1.57 -1.37
C ALA A 114 -3.99 1.43 -1.58
N VAL A 115 -3.42 2.18 -2.53
CA VAL A 115 -1.97 2.23 -2.75
C VAL A 115 -1.26 2.80 -1.53
N ALA A 116 -1.73 3.92 -0.98
CA ALA A 116 -1.14 4.54 0.20
C ALA A 116 -1.19 3.62 1.44
N LEU A 117 -2.31 2.91 1.63
CA LEU A 117 -2.45 1.93 2.70
C LEU A 117 -1.41 0.79 2.56
N ASN A 118 -1.23 0.26 1.36
CA ASN A 118 -0.22 -0.78 1.11
C ASN A 118 1.21 -0.25 1.26
N THR A 119 1.48 1.01 0.89
CA THR A 119 2.77 1.66 1.18
C THR A 119 3.05 1.68 2.68
N VAL A 120 2.06 1.95 3.53
CA VAL A 120 2.23 1.93 4.99
C VAL A 120 2.45 0.51 5.50
N ILE A 121 1.62 -0.45 5.05
CA ILE A 121 1.69 -1.85 5.48
C ILE A 121 3.08 -2.43 5.20
N TYR A 122 3.53 -2.37 3.95
CA TYR A 122 4.80 -3.00 3.55
C TYR A 122 6.02 -2.10 3.80
N GLY A 123 5.85 -0.77 3.78
CA GLY A 123 6.94 0.19 3.93
C GLY A 123 7.63 0.08 5.28
N LYS A 124 6.87 -0.15 6.37
CA LYS A 124 7.47 -0.39 7.68
C LYS A 124 8.42 -1.60 7.66
N LYS A 125 7.95 -2.73 7.13
CA LYS A 125 8.78 -3.95 7.02
C LYS A 125 10.01 -3.73 6.14
N THR A 126 9.86 -3.07 5.00
CA THR A 126 10.97 -2.71 4.11
C THR A 126 12.03 -1.86 4.82
N LEU A 127 11.62 -0.90 5.65
CA LEU A 127 12.57 -0.07 6.42
C LEU A 127 13.28 -0.87 7.51
N GLN A 128 12.58 -1.76 8.20
CA GLN A 128 13.15 -2.64 9.23
C GLN A 128 14.17 -3.63 8.65
N VAL A 129 13.84 -4.29 7.54
CA VAL A 129 14.74 -5.24 6.85
C VAL A 129 16.05 -4.56 6.44
N ASN A 130 15.99 -3.29 6.02
CA ASN A 130 17.15 -2.51 5.61
C ASN A 130 17.88 -1.82 6.78
N GLY A 131 17.43 -2.00 8.02
CA GLY A 131 18.07 -1.44 9.22
C GLY A 131 17.92 0.07 9.38
N TYR A 132 16.90 0.69 8.76
CA TYR A 132 16.63 2.12 8.91
C TYR A 132 15.84 2.45 10.17
N ILE A 133 15.06 1.49 10.70
CA ILE A 133 14.27 1.57 11.92
C ILE A 133 14.26 0.23 12.66
#